data_AF-A0A5M3MB59-F1
#
_entry.id   AF-A0A5M3MB59-F1
#
_cell.length_a   1.000
_cell.length_b   1.000
_cell.length_c   1.000
_cell.angle_alpha   90.00
_cell.angle_beta   90.00
_cell.angle_gamma   90.00
#
_symmetry.space_group_name_H-M   'P 1'
#
loop_
_entity.id
_entity.type
_entity.pdbx_description
1 polymer ?
#
loop_
_entity_poly.entity_id
_entity_poly.type
_entity_poly.pdbx_seq_one_letter_code
_entity_poly.pdbx_strand_id
1 'polypeptide(L)' 'RQDKKILLDSLFELCSWHAHAKLRLHTDNTLEIFEASTSSLGAILCKFKQEVCSSYDTKEIPPETAA' A
#
# COMPACT_ATOMS: atom_id res chain seq x y z
N ARG A 1 0.78 -12.83 14.73
CA ARG A 1 -0.45 -12.79 13.91
C ARG A 1 -0.06 -12.43 12.48
N GLN A 2 -0.59 -13.16 11.51
CA GLN A 2 -0.33 -12.94 10.08
C GLN A 2 -0.78 -11.54 9.63
N ASP A 3 -1.90 -11.04 10.17
CA ASP A 3 -2.50 -9.76 9.78
C ASP A 3 -1.55 -8.58 10.01
N LYS A 4 -0.85 -8.56 11.16
CA LYS A 4 0.13 -7.52 11.50
C LYS A 4 1.26 -7.46 10.48
N LYS A 5 1.71 -8.63 9.99
CA LYS A 5 2.76 -8.70 8.98
C LYS A 5 2.25 -8.12 7.66
N ILE A 6 1.09 -8.58 7.17
CA ILE A 6 0.50 -8.08 5.92
C ILE A 6 0.26 -6.57 5.97
N LEU A 7 -0.17 -6.05 7.13
CA LEU A 7 -0.37 -4.62 7.35
C LEU A 7 0.95 -3.84 7.28
N LEU A 8 1.99 -4.29 7.97
CA LEU A 8 3.30 -3.64 7.95
C LEU A 8 3.95 -3.71 6.56
N ASP A 9 3.82 -4.84 5.88
CA ASP A 9 4.31 -5.02 4.50
C ASP A 9 3.56 -4.08 3.54
N SER A 10 2.24 -3.93 3.71
CA SER A 10 1.42 -2.99 2.91
C SER A 10 1.84 -1.53 3.13
N LEU A 11 2.08 -1.13 4.39
CA LEU A 11 2.55 0.22 4.71
C LEU A 11 3.93 0.49 4.11
N PHE A 12 4.85 -0.47 4.21
CA PHE A 12 6.19 -0.33 3.64
C PHE A 12 6.14 -0.18 2.12
N GLU A 13 5.35 -1.00 1.43
CA GLU A 13 5.23 -0.94 -0.03
C GLU A 13 4.57 0.37 -0.48
N LEU A 14 3.52 0.84 0.21
CA LEU A 14 2.90 2.15 -0.06
C LEU A 14 3.90 3.31 0.10
N CYS A 15 4.68 3.31 1.18
CA CYS A 15 5.69 4.34 1.42
C CYS A 15 6.79 4.31 0.35
N SER A 16 7.25 3.12 -0.04
CA SER A 16 8.30 2.93 -1.05
C SER A 16 7.82 3.39 -2.43
N TRP A 17 6.64 2.93 -2.85
CA TRP A 17 6.00 3.35 -4.09
C TRP A 17 5.80 4.87 -4.13
N HIS A 18 5.30 5.48 -3.04
CA HIS A 18 5.10 6.93 -2.96
C HIS A 18 6.42 7.71 -3.04
N ALA A 19 7.50 7.21 -2.42
CA ALA A 19 8.82 7.82 -2.53
C ALA A 19 9.32 7.79 -3.99
N HIS A 20 9.21 6.66 -4.68
CA HIS A 20 9.56 6.56 -6.11
C HIS A 20 8.71 7.50 -6.97
N ALA A 21 7.40 7.57 -6.74
CA ALA A 21 6.50 8.48 -7.45
C ALA A 21 6.86 9.96 -7.25
N LYS A 22 7.29 10.35 -6.03
CA LYS A 22 7.69 11.72 -5.72
C LYS A 22 9.05 12.10 -6.27
N LEU A 23 9.99 11.16 -6.30
CA LEU A 23 11.35 11.42 -6.78
C LEU A 23 11.37 11.82 -8.26
N ARG A 24 10.43 11.31 -9.08
CA ARG A 24 10.28 11.66 -10.52
C ARG A 24 11.60 11.68 -11.27
N LEU A 25 12.47 10.72 -10.99
CA LEU A 25 13.82 10.69 -11.54
C LEU A 25 13.83 10.35 -13.04
N HIS A 26 12.74 9.79 -13.57
CA HIS A 26 12.47 9.55 -15.02
C HIS A 26 13.66 8.99 -15.83
N THR A 27 14.57 8.27 -15.18
CA THR A 27 15.58 7.43 -15.86
C THR A 27 14.99 6.04 -16.09
N ASP A 28 15.44 5.33 -17.13
CA ASP A 28 14.93 3.99 -17.48
C ASP A 28 14.95 3.05 -16.26
N ASN A 29 16.10 2.98 -15.57
CA ASN A 29 16.23 2.15 -14.35
C ASN A 29 15.25 2.54 -13.24
N THR A 30 15.00 3.85 -13.02
CA THR A 30 14.01 4.29 -12.01
C THR A 30 12.58 4.02 -12.42
N LEU A 31 12.28 3.98 -13.72
CA LEU A 31 10.97 3.60 -14.25
C LEU A 31 10.74 2.10 -14.07
N GLU A 32 11.72 1.26 -14.39
CA GLU A 32 11.65 -0.20 -14.15
C GLU A 32 11.41 -0.52 -12.67
N ILE A 33 12.13 0.17 -11.76
CA ILE A 33 11.92 0.02 -10.31
C ILE A 33 10.51 0.47 -9.92
N PHE A 34 10.02 1.57 -10.48
CA PHE A 34 8.69 2.08 -10.17
C PHE A 34 7.58 1.15 -10.67
N GLU A 35 7.72 0.56 -11.85
CA GLU A 35 6.80 -0.45 -12.39
C GLU A 35 6.78 -1.72 -11.54
N ALA A 36 7.96 -2.20 -11.14
CA ALA A 36 8.10 -3.36 -10.25
C ALA A 36 7.44 -3.10 -8.88
N SER A 37 7.71 -1.95 -8.27
CA SER A 37 7.06 -1.55 -7.00
C SER A 37 5.55 -1.38 -7.15
N THR A 38 5.07 -0.83 -8.28
CA THR A 38 3.62 -0.71 -8.54
C THR A 38 2.96 -2.09 -8.63
N SER A 39 3.63 -3.06 -9.24
CA SER A 39 3.14 -4.45 -9.33
C SER A 39 3.13 -5.15 -7.96
N SER A 40 4.21 -4.99 -7.18
CA SER A 40 4.30 -5.47 -5.79
C SER A 40 3.21 -4.88 -4.92
N LEU A 41 2.98 -3.56 -5.02
CA LEU A 41 1.93 -2.83 -4.34
C LEU A 41 0.55 -3.40 -4.64
N GLY A 42 0.25 -3.66 -5.91
CA GLY A 42 -1.02 -4.27 -6.31
C GLY A 42 -1.22 -5.65 -5.66
N ALA A 43 -0.18 -6.49 -5.66
CA ALA A 43 -0.24 -7.82 -5.06
C ALA A 43 -0.47 -7.77 -3.54
N ILE A 44 0.26 -6.92 -2.81
CA ILE A 44 0.12 -6.83 -1.36
C ILE A 44 -1.22 -6.21 -0.95
N LEU A 45 -1.75 -5.23 -1.69
CA LEU A 45 -3.07 -4.64 -1.43
C LEU A 45 -4.20 -5.64 -1.68
N CYS A 46 -4.11 -6.44 -2.75
CA CYS A 46 -5.05 -7.55 -2.98
C CYS A 46 -5.04 -8.54 -1.81
N LYS A 47 -3.85 -8.88 -1.31
CA LYS A 47 -3.68 -9.77 -0.14
C LYS A 47 -4.26 -9.15 1.14
N PHE A 48 -3.95 -7.88 1.40
CA PHE A 48 -4.48 -7.13 2.54
C PHE A 48 -6.01 -7.09 2.53
N LYS A 49 -6.61 -6.82 1.37
CA LYS A 49 -8.07 -6.82 1.19
C LYS A 49 -8.69 -8.18 1.51
N GLN A 50 -8.09 -9.27 1.06
CA GLN A 50 -8.65 -10.61 1.21
C GLN A 50 -8.49 -11.15 2.64
N GLU A 51 -7.29 -11.00 3.22
CA GLU A 51 -6.92 -11.65 4.48
C GLU A 51 -7.12 -10.76 5.70
N VAL A 52 -6.94 -9.44 5.57
CA VAL A 52 -7.01 -8.51 6.71
C VAL A 52 -8.36 -7.82 6.75
N CYS A 53 -8.80 -7.13 5.67
CA CYS A 53 -10.03 -6.33 5.72
C CYS A 53 -11.30 -7.14 6.07
N SER A 54 -11.35 -8.43 5.72
CA SER A 54 -12.46 -9.32 6.08
C SER A 54 -12.57 -9.57 7.59
N SER A 55 -11.47 -9.40 8.33
CA SER A 55 -11.40 -9.66 9.77
C SER A 55 -11.64 -8.42 10.63
N TYR A 56 -11.65 -7.21 10.05
CA TYR A 56 -11.77 -5.95 10.77
C TYR A 56 -12.83 -5.05 10.12
N ASP A 57 -13.95 -4.80 10.82
CA ASP A 57 -14.94 -3.80 10.42
C ASP A 57 -14.45 -2.40 10.83
N THR A 58 -13.60 -1.80 10.01
CA THR A 58 -13.09 -0.44 10.23
C THR A 58 -14.05 0.58 9.64
N LYS A 59 -14.45 1.57 10.45
CA LYS A 59 -15.29 2.70 10.03
C LYS A 59 -14.63 4.00 10.43
N GLU A 60 -14.87 5.04 9.63
CA GLU A 60 -14.51 6.40 9.99
C GLU A 60 -15.18 6.78 11.32
N ILE A 61 -14.47 7.55 12.14
CA ILE A 61 -15.07 8.03 13.39
C ILE A 61 -16.10 9.12 13.09
N PRO A 62 -17.11 9.35 13.95
CA PRO A 62 -18.16 10.35 13.72
C PRO A 62 -17.68 11.75 13.27
N PRO A 63 -16.57 12.33 13.80
CA PRO A 63 -16.09 13.62 13.31
C PRO A 63 -15.47 13.58 11.91
N GLU A 64 -15.03 12.41 11.42
CA GLU A 64 -14.51 12.25 10.06
C GLU A 64 -15.65 12.12 9.03
N THR A 65 -16.77 11.47 9.40
CA THR A 65 -17.93 11.29 8.51
C THR A 65 -18.81 12.55 8.37
N ALA A 66 -18.75 13.47 9.33
CA ALA A 66 -19.60 14.67 9.37
C ALA A 66 -19.06 15.88 8.58
N ALA A 67 -17.91 15.73 7.91
CA ALA A 67 -17.21 16.78 7.16
C ALA A 67 -17.63 16.88 5.68
#